data_AF-A0A2P4ULW4-F1
#
_entry.id   AF-A0A2P4ULW4-F1
#
_cell.length_a   1.000
_cell.length_b   1.000
_cell.length_c   1.000
_cell.angle_alpha   90.00
_cell.angle_beta   90.00
_cell.angle_gamma   90.00
#
_symmetry.space_group_name_H-M   'P 1'
#
loop_
_entity.id
_entity.type
_entity.pdbx_description
1 polymer ?
#
loop_
_entity_poly.entity_id
_entity_poly.type
_entity_poly.pdbx_seq_one_letter_code
_entity_poly.pdbx_strand_id
1 'polypeptide(L)'
;MGVQADRIFAAVAERGFPDPWATFGEHLSWEAAYAVQLKTTIDTARKNPNGNAADEALKLFDRKAANLKAASHLLADVTEEYDASGMWTVLNERAARLDIADMTERWAKGLVHHPFPIALRSLEFNWGYMKEHGVRAFYEMTTRYVTDLATNTARWQKAFEDERASGVIDRITTVEADLASEEALMHCDICKKTITALLYLDG
;
A
#
# COMPACT_ATOMS: atom_id res chain seq x y z
N MET A 1 3.19 -26.06 16.64
CA MET A 1 3.05 -24.73 16.00
C MET A 1 3.18 -24.94 14.50
N GLY A 2 2.43 -24.21 13.67
CA GLY A 2 2.48 -24.25 12.20
C GLY A 2 1.15 -24.47 11.49
N VAL A 3 0.14 -25.03 12.18
CA VAL A 3 -1.00 -25.67 11.51
C VAL A 3 -1.96 -24.66 10.87
N GLN A 4 -2.17 -23.50 11.49
CA GLN A 4 -3.10 -22.50 10.95
C GLN A 4 -2.47 -21.79 9.77
N ALA A 5 -1.21 -21.35 9.93
CA ALA A 5 -0.49 -20.65 8.88
C ALA A 5 -0.25 -21.53 7.64
N ASP A 6 0.11 -22.80 7.81
CA ASP A 6 0.32 -23.70 6.67
C ASP A 6 -0.98 -23.96 5.88
N ARG A 7 -2.13 -24.02 6.55
CA ARG A 7 -3.44 -24.12 5.87
C ARG A 7 -3.75 -22.89 5.04
N ILE A 8 -3.57 -21.69 5.61
CA ILE A 8 -3.76 -20.43 4.88
C ILE A 8 -2.82 -20.38 3.66
N PHE A 9 -1.54 -20.74 3.82
CA PHE A 9 -0.59 -20.77 2.71
C PHE A 9 -0.96 -21.81 1.64
N ALA A 10 -1.51 -22.96 2.03
CA ALA A 10 -2.03 -23.94 1.08
C ALA A 10 -3.23 -23.38 0.29
N ALA A 11 -4.15 -22.68 0.96
CA ALA A 11 -5.26 -22.00 0.30
C ALA A 11 -4.78 -20.91 -0.67
N VAL A 12 -3.75 -20.13 -0.29
CA VAL A 12 -3.11 -19.15 -1.21
C VAL A 12 -2.45 -19.85 -2.40
N ALA A 13 -1.79 -20.98 -2.19
CA ALA A 13 -1.15 -21.73 -3.29
C ALA A 13 -2.19 -22.32 -4.26
N GLU A 14 -3.35 -22.73 -3.77
CA GLU A 14 -4.45 -23.27 -4.58
C GLU A 14 -5.24 -22.18 -5.31
N ARG A 15 -5.60 -21.09 -4.60
CA ARG A 15 -6.62 -20.12 -5.04
C ARG A 15 -6.04 -18.76 -5.42
N GLY A 16 -4.77 -18.51 -5.09
CA GLY A 16 -4.15 -17.19 -5.21
C GLY A 16 -4.58 -16.23 -4.09
N PHE A 17 -4.09 -15.00 -4.20
CA PHE A 17 -4.54 -13.90 -3.32
C PHE A 17 -5.95 -13.46 -3.74
N PRO A 18 -6.88 -13.26 -2.79
CA PRO A 18 -8.24 -12.86 -3.09
C PRO A 18 -8.29 -11.43 -3.64
N ASP A 19 -9.11 -11.25 -4.67
CA ASP A 19 -9.54 -9.92 -5.11
C ASP A 19 -10.53 -9.31 -4.09
N PRO A 20 -10.58 -7.98 -4.01
CA PRO A 20 -9.77 -7.01 -4.77
C PRO A 20 -8.43 -6.68 -4.10
N TRP A 21 -8.05 -7.39 -3.03
CA TRP A 21 -6.83 -7.11 -2.27
C TRP A 21 -5.55 -7.38 -3.08
N ALA A 22 -5.57 -8.34 -3.99
CA ALA A 22 -4.47 -8.54 -4.94
C ALA A 22 -4.26 -7.30 -5.82
N THR A 23 -5.32 -6.80 -6.47
CA THR A 23 -5.29 -5.57 -7.29
C THR A 23 -4.90 -4.34 -6.46
N PHE A 24 -5.45 -4.20 -5.26
CA PHE A 24 -5.10 -3.10 -4.36
C PHE A 24 -3.60 -3.10 -4.01
N GLY A 25 -3.04 -4.28 -3.69
CA GLY A 25 -1.61 -4.44 -3.44
C GLY A 25 -0.76 -4.01 -4.64
N GLU A 26 -1.16 -4.38 -5.85
CA GLU A 26 -0.50 -3.98 -7.09
C GLU A 26 -0.53 -2.45 -7.30
N HIS A 27 -1.66 -1.79 -7.04
CA HIS A 27 -1.74 -0.34 -7.10
C HIS A 27 -0.74 0.33 -6.13
N LEU A 28 -0.57 -0.18 -4.91
CA LEU A 28 0.42 0.36 -3.98
C LEU A 28 1.87 0.08 -4.43
N SER A 29 2.15 -1.05 -5.10
CA SER A 29 3.47 -1.27 -5.70
C SER A 29 3.75 -0.28 -6.84
N TRP A 30 2.75 0.00 -7.69
CA TRP A 30 2.89 1.00 -8.75
C TRP A 30 3.03 2.42 -8.22
N GLU A 31 2.35 2.76 -7.12
CA GLU A 31 2.49 4.04 -6.43
C GLU A 31 3.95 4.40 -6.17
N ALA A 32 4.70 3.46 -5.60
CA ALA A 32 6.11 3.63 -5.31
C ALA A 32 6.99 3.62 -6.57
N ALA A 33 6.68 2.73 -7.53
CA ALA A 33 7.38 2.71 -8.81
C ALA A 33 7.26 4.05 -9.55
N TYR A 34 6.10 4.70 -9.50
CA TYR A 34 5.93 6.04 -10.05
C TYR A 34 6.76 7.10 -9.33
N ALA A 35 6.93 7.01 -8.00
CA ALA A 35 7.78 7.96 -7.27
C ALA A 35 9.25 7.90 -7.71
N VAL A 36 9.80 6.68 -7.85
CA VAL A 36 11.17 6.48 -8.35
C VAL A 36 11.34 7.04 -9.76
N GLN A 37 10.35 6.81 -10.64
CA GLN A 37 10.35 7.36 -11.99
C GLN A 37 10.26 8.89 -11.98
N LEU A 38 9.34 9.46 -11.18
CA LEU A 38 9.17 10.90 -11.04
C LEU A 38 10.46 11.60 -10.61
N LYS A 39 11.15 11.08 -9.59
CA LYS A 39 12.44 11.62 -9.13
C LYS A 39 13.45 11.69 -10.27
N THR A 40 13.61 10.58 -11.00
CA THR A 40 14.53 10.49 -12.14
C THR A 40 14.17 11.48 -13.25
N THR A 41 12.89 11.57 -13.59
CA THR A 41 12.39 12.42 -14.67
C THR A 41 12.47 13.91 -14.29
N ILE A 42 12.14 14.27 -13.05
CA ILE A 42 12.28 15.64 -12.51
C ILE A 42 13.75 16.07 -12.54
N ASP A 43 14.67 15.24 -12.09
CA ASP A 43 16.11 15.56 -12.13
C ASP A 43 16.63 15.71 -13.56
N THR A 44 16.07 14.94 -14.51
CA THR A 44 16.37 15.10 -15.94
C THR A 44 15.83 16.43 -16.47
N ALA A 45 14.60 16.81 -16.10
CA ALA A 45 14.00 18.09 -16.48
C ALA A 45 14.81 19.28 -15.92
N ARG A 46 15.30 19.18 -14.68
CA ARG A 46 16.16 20.22 -14.06
C ARG A 46 17.48 20.40 -14.80
N LYS A 47 18.08 19.32 -15.33
CA LYS A 47 19.35 19.37 -16.09
C LYS A 47 19.17 19.84 -17.53
N ASN A 48 18.00 19.60 -18.13
CA ASN A 48 17.68 20.03 -19.48
C ASN A 48 16.27 20.67 -19.54
N PRO A 49 16.13 21.95 -19.13
CA PRO A 49 14.82 22.61 -19.00
C PRO A 49 14.03 22.74 -20.31
N ASN A 50 14.72 22.70 -21.45
CA ASN A 50 14.10 22.80 -22.79
C ASN A 50 13.75 21.43 -23.38
N GLY A 51 13.97 20.33 -22.65
CA GLY A 51 13.63 18.97 -23.06
C GLY A 51 12.18 18.59 -22.78
N ASN A 52 11.80 17.38 -23.21
CA ASN A 52 10.47 16.80 -22.99
C ASN A 52 10.27 16.24 -21.57
N ALA A 53 11.33 16.09 -20.77
CA ALA A 53 11.28 15.47 -19.45
C ALA A 53 10.30 16.17 -18.50
N ALA A 54 10.12 17.49 -18.62
CA ALA A 54 9.17 18.21 -17.80
C ALA A 54 7.71 17.77 -18.06
N ASP A 55 7.35 17.59 -19.32
CA ASP A 55 6.00 17.15 -19.70
C ASP A 55 5.81 15.65 -19.41
N GLU A 56 6.89 14.86 -19.47
CA GLU A 56 6.88 13.46 -19.02
C GLU A 56 6.65 13.34 -17.51
N ALA A 57 7.27 14.21 -16.70
CA ALA A 57 7.02 14.25 -15.25
C ALA A 57 5.56 14.56 -14.94
N LEU A 58 4.94 15.54 -15.63
CA LEU A 58 3.51 15.84 -15.45
C LEU A 58 2.62 14.63 -15.80
N LYS A 59 2.89 13.94 -16.91
CA LYS A 59 2.16 12.71 -17.26
C LYS A 59 2.34 11.60 -16.22
N LEU A 60 3.50 11.51 -15.58
CA LEU A 60 3.74 10.56 -14.50
C LEU A 60 2.95 10.92 -13.24
N PHE A 61 2.83 12.21 -12.90
CA PHE A 61 1.96 12.66 -11.81
C PHE A 61 0.49 12.27 -12.09
N ASP A 62 0.00 12.51 -13.31
CA ASP A 62 -1.36 12.13 -13.71
C ASP A 62 -1.60 10.62 -13.56
N ARG A 63 -0.64 9.80 -14.01
CA ARG A 63 -0.71 8.32 -13.88
C ARG A 63 -0.70 7.89 -12.42
N LYS A 64 0.18 8.46 -11.59
CA LYS A 64 0.26 8.17 -10.15
C LYS A 64 -1.05 8.54 -9.45
N ALA A 65 -1.62 9.70 -9.75
CA ALA A 65 -2.90 10.15 -9.21
C ALA A 65 -4.06 9.23 -9.63
N ALA A 66 -4.11 8.84 -10.92
CA ALA A 66 -5.12 7.91 -11.42
C ALA A 66 -5.02 6.53 -10.76
N ASN A 67 -3.80 6.03 -10.54
CA ASN A 67 -3.54 4.78 -9.83
C ASN A 67 -4.04 4.81 -8.37
N LEU A 68 -3.74 5.89 -7.64
CA LEU A 68 -4.24 6.07 -6.26
C LEU A 68 -5.77 6.19 -6.21
N LYS A 69 -6.38 6.88 -7.19
CA LYS A 69 -7.84 6.95 -7.31
C LYS A 69 -8.48 5.57 -7.53
N ALA A 70 -7.88 4.73 -8.38
CA ALA A 70 -8.34 3.37 -8.59
C ALA A 70 -8.24 2.54 -7.29
N ALA A 71 -7.13 2.65 -6.56
CA ALA A 71 -6.96 2.00 -5.26
C ALA A 71 -8.03 2.45 -4.24
N SER A 72 -8.33 3.75 -4.17
CA SER A 72 -9.40 4.28 -3.30
C SER A 72 -10.78 3.74 -3.67
N HIS A 73 -11.09 3.62 -4.96
CA HIS A 73 -12.36 3.05 -5.40
C HIS A 73 -12.51 1.58 -4.98
N LEU A 74 -11.46 0.76 -5.11
CA LEU A 74 -11.50 -0.63 -4.64
C LEU A 74 -11.81 -0.73 -3.14
N LEU A 75 -11.21 0.14 -2.31
CA LEU A 75 -11.50 0.17 -0.88
C LEU A 75 -12.95 0.60 -0.59
N ALA A 76 -13.46 1.58 -1.32
CA ALA A 76 -14.83 2.06 -1.17
C ALA A 76 -15.84 0.94 -1.53
N ASP A 77 -15.64 0.27 -2.66
CA ASP A 77 -16.52 -0.79 -3.15
C ASP A 77 -16.59 -1.96 -2.14
N VAL A 78 -15.44 -2.43 -1.64
CA VAL A 78 -15.43 -3.50 -0.62
C VAL A 78 -16.06 -3.04 0.68
N THR A 79 -15.82 -1.80 1.07
CA THR A 79 -16.38 -1.28 2.32
C THR A 79 -17.91 -1.26 2.26
N GLU A 80 -18.48 -0.82 1.14
CA GLU A 80 -19.93 -0.84 0.89
C GLU A 80 -20.49 -2.27 0.85
N GLU A 81 -19.81 -3.19 0.16
CA GLU A 81 -20.20 -4.60 0.10
C GLU A 81 -20.21 -5.23 1.50
N TYR A 82 -19.19 -4.97 2.31
CA TYR A 82 -19.06 -5.55 3.64
C TYR A 82 -20.03 -4.92 4.64
N ASP A 83 -20.39 -3.65 4.46
CA ASP A 83 -21.48 -3.00 5.18
C ASP A 83 -22.83 -3.66 4.88
N ALA A 84 -23.10 -3.98 3.61
CA ALA A 84 -24.35 -4.61 3.20
C ALA A 84 -24.46 -6.08 3.62
N SER A 85 -23.35 -6.82 3.60
CA SER A 85 -23.32 -8.27 3.85
C SER A 85 -23.14 -8.68 5.30
N GLY A 86 -22.76 -7.74 6.19
CA GLY A 86 -22.40 -8.05 7.58
C GLY A 86 -21.04 -8.74 7.72
N MET A 87 -20.21 -8.71 6.67
CA MET A 87 -18.89 -9.37 6.62
C MET A 87 -17.95 -8.89 7.74
N TRP A 88 -18.11 -7.66 8.25
CA TRP A 88 -17.30 -7.14 9.34
C TRP A 88 -17.34 -8.01 10.60
N THR A 89 -18.50 -8.54 10.97
CA THR A 89 -18.63 -9.42 12.13
C THR A 89 -17.84 -10.71 11.93
N VAL A 90 -17.97 -11.33 10.75
CA VAL A 90 -17.23 -12.55 10.39
C VAL A 90 -15.72 -12.31 10.42
N LEU A 91 -15.26 -11.20 9.85
CA LEU A 91 -13.84 -10.86 9.82
C LEU A 91 -13.30 -10.52 11.21
N ASN A 92 -14.09 -9.89 12.09
CA ASN A 92 -13.70 -9.63 13.47
C ASN A 92 -13.55 -10.94 14.27
N GLU A 93 -14.48 -11.89 14.12
CA GLU A 93 -14.38 -13.21 14.75
C GLU A 93 -13.13 -13.97 14.28
N ARG A 94 -12.81 -13.86 12.98
CA ARG A 94 -11.58 -14.45 12.41
C ARG A 94 -10.33 -13.74 12.92
N ALA A 95 -10.32 -12.41 12.97
CA ALA A 95 -9.21 -11.63 13.51
C ALA A 95 -8.92 -12.03 14.96
N ALA A 96 -9.95 -12.17 15.79
CA ALA A 96 -9.80 -12.62 17.18
C ALA A 96 -9.11 -13.99 17.28
N ARG A 97 -9.45 -14.93 16.40
CA ARG A 97 -8.91 -16.31 16.37
C ARG A 97 -7.57 -16.47 15.64
N LEU A 98 -7.14 -15.48 14.86
CA LEU A 98 -5.88 -15.57 14.12
C LEU A 98 -4.70 -15.72 15.09
N ASP A 99 -3.89 -16.76 14.93
CA ASP A 99 -2.64 -16.95 15.66
C ASP A 99 -1.54 -16.13 14.99
N ILE A 100 -1.31 -14.93 15.52
CA ILE A 100 -0.31 -13.99 15.00
C ILE A 100 1.09 -14.60 15.08
N ALA A 101 1.42 -15.34 16.14
CA ALA A 101 2.75 -15.92 16.29
C ALA A 101 2.99 -16.99 15.22
N ASP A 102 1.99 -17.84 14.96
CA ASP A 102 2.04 -18.87 13.92
C ASP A 102 2.21 -18.25 12.52
N MET A 103 1.40 -17.23 12.21
CA MET A 103 1.48 -16.50 10.95
C MET A 103 2.84 -15.83 10.76
N THR A 104 3.32 -15.11 11.78
CA THR A 104 4.62 -14.44 11.78
C THR A 104 5.76 -15.44 11.53
N GLU A 105 5.80 -16.55 12.26
CA GLU A 105 6.81 -17.59 12.07
C GLU A 105 6.80 -18.10 10.63
N ARG A 106 5.62 -18.35 10.07
CA ARG A 106 5.48 -18.88 8.71
C ARG A 106 5.92 -17.90 7.63
N TRP A 107 5.58 -16.61 7.77
CA TRP A 107 6.01 -15.57 6.82
C TRP A 107 7.50 -15.28 6.91
N ALA A 108 8.10 -15.36 8.11
CA ALA A 108 9.52 -15.13 8.31
C ALA A 108 10.42 -16.08 7.49
N LYS A 109 9.95 -17.32 7.22
CA LYS A 109 10.68 -18.31 6.39
C LYS A 109 10.97 -17.83 4.96
N GLY A 110 10.17 -16.90 4.43
CA GLY A 110 10.31 -16.37 3.07
C GLY A 110 11.12 -15.07 2.99
N LEU A 111 11.53 -14.48 4.11
CA LEU A 111 12.23 -13.21 4.13
C LEU A 111 13.74 -13.40 3.99
N VAL A 112 14.36 -12.53 3.19
CA VAL A 112 15.81 -12.35 3.18
C VAL A 112 16.22 -11.67 4.49
N HIS A 113 17.45 -11.93 4.97
CA HIS A 113 17.99 -11.34 6.19
C HIS A 113 18.20 -9.82 6.06
N HIS A 114 17.13 -9.04 6.22
CA HIS A 114 17.22 -7.61 6.48
C HIS A 114 17.35 -7.38 8.00
N PRO A 115 18.26 -6.52 8.48
CA PRO A 115 18.47 -6.29 9.92
C PRO A 115 17.22 -5.81 10.67
N PHE A 116 16.31 -5.16 9.96
CA PHE A 116 15.01 -4.74 10.49
C PHE A 116 13.89 -5.27 9.59
N PRO A 117 13.18 -6.36 9.97
CA PRO A 117 12.20 -7.01 9.09
C PRO A 117 10.88 -6.23 9.05
N ILE A 118 10.89 -5.03 8.44
CA ILE A 118 9.78 -4.08 8.45
C ILE A 118 8.48 -4.72 7.97
N ALA A 119 8.52 -5.50 6.89
CA ALA A 119 7.38 -6.24 6.37
C ALA A 119 6.72 -7.15 7.43
N LEU A 120 7.53 -7.85 8.22
CA LEU A 120 7.02 -8.72 9.29
C LEU A 120 6.43 -7.92 10.43
N ARG A 121 7.09 -6.83 10.83
CA ARG A 121 6.60 -5.91 11.87
C ARG A 121 5.28 -5.26 11.48
N SER A 122 5.12 -4.87 10.21
CA SER A 122 3.87 -4.33 9.69
C SER A 122 2.74 -5.35 9.69
N LEU A 123 3.01 -6.63 9.37
CA LEU A 123 2.03 -7.70 9.48
C LEU A 123 1.56 -7.90 10.94
N GLU A 124 2.52 -8.01 11.87
CA GLU A 124 2.24 -8.13 13.31
C GLU A 124 1.39 -6.96 13.82
N PHE A 125 1.79 -5.74 13.47
CA PHE A 125 1.06 -4.53 13.83
C PHE A 125 -0.37 -4.55 13.29
N ASN A 126 -0.56 -4.83 12.00
CA ASN A 126 -1.88 -4.81 11.38
C ASN A 126 -2.82 -5.86 11.97
N TRP A 127 -2.35 -7.08 12.20
CA TRP A 127 -3.17 -8.10 12.85
C TRP A 127 -3.49 -7.75 14.30
N GLY A 128 -2.53 -7.20 15.04
CA GLY A 128 -2.76 -6.69 16.40
C GLY A 128 -3.81 -5.57 16.41
N TYR A 129 -3.67 -4.60 15.52
CA TYR A 129 -4.59 -3.48 15.34
C TYR A 129 -6.01 -3.97 15.05
N MET A 130 -6.18 -4.95 14.15
CA MET A 130 -7.50 -5.51 13.86
C MET A 130 -8.11 -6.29 15.03
N LYS A 131 -7.29 -6.96 15.85
CA LYS A 131 -7.79 -7.61 17.08
C LYS A 131 -8.28 -6.59 18.10
N GLU A 132 -7.61 -5.44 18.21
CA GLU A 132 -7.91 -4.41 19.20
C GLU A 132 -9.09 -3.51 18.76
N HIS A 133 -9.11 -3.10 17.50
CA HIS A 133 -10.02 -2.07 16.99
C HIS A 133 -11.05 -2.59 15.98
N GLY A 134 -10.92 -3.85 15.56
CA GLY A 134 -11.76 -4.46 14.53
C GLY A 134 -11.21 -4.25 13.11
N VAL A 135 -11.66 -5.11 12.19
CA VAL A 135 -11.21 -5.14 10.79
C VAL A 135 -11.70 -3.92 10.02
N ARG A 136 -12.89 -3.39 10.33
CA ARG A 136 -13.36 -2.13 9.71
C ARG A 136 -12.42 -0.96 9.98
N ALA A 137 -11.94 -0.82 11.22
CA ALA A 137 -11.01 0.26 11.57
C ALA A 137 -9.71 0.17 10.77
N PHE A 138 -9.25 -1.05 10.46
CA PHE A 138 -8.10 -1.26 9.57
C PHE A 138 -8.40 -0.75 8.14
N TYR A 139 -9.57 -1.05 7.57
CA TYR A 139 -9.95 -0.53 6.24
C TYR A 139 -10.03 1.00 6.23
N GLU A 140 -10.57 1.62 7.29
CA GLU A 140 -10.61 3.07 7.43
C GLU A 140 -9.21 3.67 7.55
N MET A 141 -8.30 3.01 8.27
CA MET A 141 -6.88 3.39 8.34
C MET A 141 -6.22 3.31 6.96
N THR A 142 -6.42 2.21 6.23
CA THR A 142 -5.90 2.05 4.86
C THR A 142 -6.49 3.09 3.91
N THR A 143 -7.75 3.45 4.05
CA THR A 143 -8.40 4.50 3.24
C THR A 143 -7.79 5.87 3.50
N ARG A 144 -7.54 6.21 4.78
CA ARG A 144 -6.83 7.45 5.15
C ARG A 144 -5.42 7.46 4.57
N TYR A 145 -4.72 6.34 4.66
CA TYR A 145 -3.37 6.20 4.09
C TYR A 145 -3.32 6.50 2.58
N VAL A 146 -4.23 5.92 1.79
CA VAL A 146 -4.31 6.20 0.33
C VAL A 146 -4.65 7.68 0.06
N THR A 147 -5.51 8.27 0.89
CA THR A 147 -5.86 9.70 0.80
C THR A 147 -4.65 10.60 1.07
N ASP A 148 -3.83 10.24 2.06
CA ASP A 148 -2.61 10.98 2.40
C ASP A 148 -1.58 10.89 1.26
N LEU A 149 -1.41 9.71 0.66
CA LEU A 149 -0.56 9.52 -0.52
C LEU A 149 -1.04 10.36 -1.73
N ALA A 150 -2.34 10.44 -1.95
CA ALA A 150 -2.92 11.26 -3.02
C ALA A 150 -2.69 12.76 -2.76
N THR A 151 -2.87 13.20 -1.51
CA THR A 151 -2.61 14.58 -1.09
C THR A 151 -1.14 14.93 -1.26
N ASN A 152 -0.24 14.04 -0.85
CA ASN A 152 1.19 14.21 -1.01
C ASN A 152 1.62 14.25 -2.50
N THR A 153 1.01 13.41 -3.34
CA THR A 153 1.24 13.42 -4.80
C THR A 153 0.84 14.76 -5.42
N ALA A 154 -0.33 15.29 -5.06
CA ALA A 154 -0.79 16.60 -5.54
C ALA A 154 0.13 17.74 -5.06
N ARG A 155 0.58 17.67 -3.80
CA ARG A 155 1.55 18.64 -3.24
C ARG A 155 2.86 18.62 -4.02
N TRP A 156 3.38 17.44 -4.35
CA TRP A 156 4.61 17.28 -5.10
C TRP A 156 4.48 17.79 -6.54
N GLN A 157 3.37 17.48 -7.21
CA GLN A 157 3.08 18.02 -8.54
C GLN A 157 3.07 19.55 -8.53
N LYS A 158 2.34 20.15 -7.57
CA LYS A 158 2.25 21.60 -7.45
C LYS A 158 3.62 22.25 -7.22
N ALA A 159 4.43 21.67 -6.34
CA ALA A 159 5.79 22.14 -6.11
C ALA A 159 6.60 22.10 -7.41
N PHE A 160 6.57 20.98 -8.15
CA PHE A 160 7.28 20.87 -9.43
C PHE A 160 6.80 21.88 -10.49
N GLU A 161 5.50 22.14 -10.58
CA GLU A 161 4.94 23.18 -11.45
C GLU A 161 5.44 24.59 -11.06
N ASP A 162 5.49 24.88 -9.76
CA ASP A 162 6.03 26.15 -9.24
C ASP A 162 7.53 26.29 -9.51
N GLU A 163 8.31 25.19 -9.40
CA GLU A 163 9.72 25.17 -9.78
C GLU A 163 9.89 25.57 -11.25
N ARG A 164 9.03 25.05 -12.14
CA ARG A 164 9.08 25.37 -13.57
C ARG A 164 8.72 26.81 -13.86
N ALA A 165 7.71 27.35 -13.17
CA ALA A 165 7.26 28.73 -13.38
C ALA A 165 8.26 29.76 -12.85
N SER A 166 8.91 29.46 -11.73
CA SER A 166 9.77 30.42 -11.00
C SER A 166 11.27 30.21 -11.19
N GLY A 167 11.69 29.00 -11.59
CA GLY A 167 13.10 28.58 -11.57
C GLY A 167 13.64 28.25 -10.18
N VAL A 168 12.84 28.38 -9.12
CA VAL A 168 13.25 28.10 -7.73
C VAL A 168 12.93 26.65 -7.37
N ILE A 169 13.95 25.86 -7.04
CA ILE A 169 13.81 24.43 -6.76
C ILE A 169 13.37 24.19 -5.30
N ASP A 170 12.27 23.45 -5.10
CA ASP A 170 11.81 22.94 -3.82
C ASP A 170 12.23 21.48 -3.60
N ARG A 171 13.45 21.36 -3.08
CA ARG A 171 14.04 20.05 -2.75
C ARG A 171 13.35 19.39 -1.55
N ILE A 172 12.78 20.18 -0.64
CA ILE A 172 12.20 19.64 0.59
C ILE A 172 10.91 18.89 0.26
N THR A 173 10.01 19.51 -0.52
CA THR A 173 8.79 18.82 -0.95
C THR A 173 9.11 17.54 -1.74
N THR A 174 10.14 17.58 -2.60
CA THR A 174 10.60 16.39 -3.33
C THR A 174 11.02 15.27 -2.37
N VAL A 175 11.88 15.57 -1.38
CA VAL A 175 12.38 14.56 -0.42
C VAL A 175 11.26 14.00 0.46
N GLU A 176 10.38 14.87 0.96
CA GLU A 176 9.26 14.42 1.79
C GLU A 176 8.28 13.54 1.00
N ALA A 177 8.02 13.88 -0.27
CA ALA A 177 7.11 13.12 -1.09
C ALA A 177 7.70 11.78 -1.55
N ASP A 178 9.00 11.75 -1.82
CA ASP A 178 9.79 10.54 -2.09
C ASP A 178 9.75 9.60 -0.88
N LEU A 179 10.06 10.12 0.33
CA LEU A 179 10.05 9.34 1.57
C LEU A 179 8.69 8.71 1.86
N ALA A 180 7.59 9.46 1.67
CA ALA A 180 6.24 8.91 1.86
C ALA A 180 5.94 7.76 0.87
N SER A 181 6.44 7.83 -0.35
CA SER A 181 6.26 6.78 -1.36
C SER A 181 7.22 5.59 -1.15
N GLU A 182 8.42 5.83 -0.62
CA GLU A 182 9.35 4.76 -0.21
C GLU A 182 8.77 3.95 0.96
N GLU A 183 8.15 4.62 1.92
CA GLU A 183 7.40 3.98 3.00
C GLU A 183 6.30 3.08 2.44
N ALA A 184 5.54 3.59 1.45
CA ALA A 184 4.57 2.80 0.70
C ALA A 184 5.17 1.55 0.08
N LEU A 185 6.34 1.62 -0.54
CA LEU A 185 7.00 0.46 -1.15
C LEU A 185 7.38 -0.62 -0.12
N MET A 186 7.84 -0.21 1.07
CA MET A 186 8.33 -1.13 2.09
C MET A 186 7.22 -1.96 2.73
N HIS A 187 5.97 -1.52 2.61
CA HIS A 187 4.79 -2.27 3.08
C HIS A 187 3.74 -2.50 2.00
N CYS A 188 3.99 -2.09 0.74
CA CYS A 188 3.11 -2.44 -0.37
C CYS A 188 3.02 -3.96 -0.39
N ASP A 189 1.82 -4.47 -0.64
CA ASP A 189 1.52 -5.89 -0.55
C ASP A 189 1.37 -6.48 0.87
N ILE A 190 1.56 -5.70 1.95
CA ILE A 190 1.26 -6.14 3.33
C ILE A 190 -0.24 -6.20 3.55
N CYS A 191 -1.01 -5.19 3.14
CA CYS A 191 -2.46 -5.17 3.35
C CYS A 191 -3.14 -6.41 2.73
N LYS A 192 -2.72 -6.84 1.53
CA LYS A 192 -3.25 -8.07 0.92
C LYS A 192 -2.93 -9.31 1.75
N LYS A 193 -1.68 -9.43 2.24
CA LYS A 193 -1.27 -10.58 3.09
C LYS A 193 -2.02 -10.58 4.42
N THR A 194 -2.18 -9.40 5.01
CA THR A 194 -2.92 -9.17 6.26
C THR A 194 -4.36 -9.68 6.14
N ILE A 195 -5.11 -9.26 5.11
CA ILE A 195 -6.52 -9.63 4.95
C ILE A 195 -6.70 -11.05 4.41
N THR A 196 -5.80 -11.53 3.55
CA THR A 196 -5.86 -12.92 3.04
C THR A 196 -5.82 -13.94 4.18
N ALA A 197 -5.01 -13.67 5.22
CA ALA A 197 -4.95 -14.52 6.40
C ALA A 197 -6.31 -14.66 7.10
N LEU A 198 -7.13 -13.61 7.09
CA LEU A 198 -8.48 -13.64 7.64
C LEU A 198 -9.45 -14.32 6.68
N LEU A 199 -9.41 -13.99 5.39
CA LEU A 199 -10.34 -14.53 4.40
C LEU A 199 -10.22 -16.05 4.26
N TYR A 200 -9.02 -16.61 4.43
CA TYR A 200 -8.75 -18.05 4.34
C TYR A 200 -8.60 -18.75 5.70
N LEU A 201 -8.89 -18.08 6.82
CA LEU A 201 -8.68 -18.66 8.15
C LEU A 201 -9.44 -19.98 8.38
N ASP A 202 -10.64 -20.09 7.81
CA ASP A 202 -11.56 -21.22 8.00
C ASP A 202 -11.66 -22.15 6.78
N GLY A 203 -10.96 -21.85 5.69
CA GLY A 203 -11.20 -22.41 4.36
C GLY A 203 -10.05 -23.16 3.72
#